data_AF-A0A7C7V9I2-F1
#
_entry.id   AF-A0A7C7V9I2-F1
#
_cell.length_a   1.000
_cell.length_b   1.000
_cell.length_c   1.000
_cell.angle_alpha   90.00
_cell.angle_beta   90.00
_cell.angle_gamma   90.00
#
_symmetry.space_group_name_H-M   'P 1'
#
loop_
_entity.id
_entity.type
_entity.pdbx_description
1 polymer ?
#
loop_
_entity_poly.entity_id
_entity_poly.type
_entity_poly.pdbx_seq_one_letter_code
_entity_poly.pdbx_strand_id
1 'polypeptide(L)'
;MLGACLAVLAVSGCASLHPSNYRNWEPNQARLPYAEFDGHRVTVRNVRRCGYLSDNEYVVQYVDRTYDLDKLATVDFIVIPFKQWRALAHTMLSFGFDDGQYVVVSVEVRRERGEEYSFLDGVRRKYEIMYVVGDERDLINLRANYRNDEVYLYRTRATREAVRDLFVKVMARVNKLAAEPEFYNTFTNNCTTNIVRHINELAPNRVPYGIHVLLPGLSDRLAYDLGLIDTDLPFEETKRRAKITHLARIYQHAPDFSAKIRR
;
A
#
# COMPACT_ATOMS: atom_id res chain seq x y z
N MET A 1 -63.14 -25.21 -15.99
CA MET A 1 -61.96 -25.38 -15.12
C MET A 1 -60.85 -24.50 -15.68
N LEU A 2 -60.72 -23.26 -15.19
CA LEU A 2 -59.64 -22.34 -15.56
C LEU A 2 -58.58 -22.40 -14.46
N GLY A 3 -57.42 -22.96 -14.79
CA GLY A 3 -56.28 -23.06 -13.87
C GLY A 3 -55.59 -21.71 -13.72
N ALA A 4 -55.50 -21.22 -12.48
CA ALA A 4 -54.75 -20.02 -12.14
C ALA A 4 -53.26 -20.39 -12.01
N CYS A 5 -52.42 -19.85 -12.90
CA CYS A 5 -50.97 -19.83 -12.72
C CYS A 5 -50.62 -18.83 -11.61
N LEU A 6 -50.18 -19.32 -10.44
CA LEU A 6 -49.49 -18.48 -9.46
C LEU A 6 -48.09 -18.13 -9.98
N ALA A 7 -47.88 -16.87 -10.32
CA ALA A 7 -46.55 -16.32 -10.48
C ALA A 7 -45.90 -16.18 -9.09
N VAL A 8 -44.88 -16.99 -8.81
CA VAL A 8 -44.00 -16.80 -7.66
C VAL A 8 -43.12 -15.58 -7.95
N LEU A 9 -43.50 -14.42 -7.42
CA LEU A 9 -42.62 -13.26 -7.37
C LEU A 9 -41.48 -13.58 -6.39
N ALA A 10 -40.31 -13.92 -6.93
CA ALA A 10 -39.10 -14.01 -6.13
C ALA A 10 -38.81 -12.60 -5.60
N VAL A 11 -38.99 -12.40 -4.29
CA VAL A 11 -38.53 -11.20 -3.59
C VAL A 11 -37.02 -11.32 -3.51
N SER A 12 -36.33 -10.90 -4.57
CA SER A 12 -34.89 -10.66 -4.56
C SER A 12 -34.64 -9.48 -3.63
N GLY A 13 -34.44 -9.76 -2.35
CA GLY A 13 -34.02 -8.76 -1.38
C GLY A 13 -32.75 -8.09 -1.90
N CYS A 14 -32.82 -6.79 -2.17
CA CYS A 14 -31.63 -5.97 -2.34
C CYS A 14 -30.87 -5.97 -1.01
N ALA A 15 -30.04 -6.98 -0.77
CA ALA A 15 -29.04 -6.92 0.28
C ALA A 15 -28.11 -5.75 -0.08
N SER A 16 -28.16 -4.68 0.71
CA SER A 16 -27.18 -3.61 0.60
C SER A 16 -25.80 -4.20 0.81
N LEU A 17 -24.96 -4.11 -0.23
CA LEU A 17 -23.55 -4.48 -0.14
C LEU A 17 -22.89 -3.57 0.89
N HIS A 18 -22.58 -4.12 2.06
CA HIS A 18 -21.81 -3.44 3.10
C HIS A 18 -20.37 -3.96 3.10
N PRO A 19 -19.39 -3.07 3.27
CA PRO A 19 -18.01 -3.50 3.47
C PRO A 19 -17.94 -4.26 4.79
N SER A 20 -17.17 -5.33 4.83
CA SER A 20 -17.01 -6.16 6.04
C SER A 20 -15.54 -6.42 6.30
N ASN A 21 -15.17 -6.63 7.56
CA ASN A 21 -13.87 -7.18 7.94
C ASN A 21 -13.93 -8.71 8.13
N TYR A 22 -15.13 -9.30 8.08
CA TYR A 22 -15.43 -10.70 8.29
C TYR A 22 -15.90 -11.34 6.99
N ARG A 23 -14.94 -11.75 6.15
CA ARG A 23 -15.15 -12.49 4.90
C ARG A 23 -14.09 -13.58 4.76
N ASN A 24 -14.22 -14.44 3.76
CA ASN A 24 -13.23 -15.48 3.49
C ASN A 24 -12.05 -14.88 2.71
N TRP A 25 -11.19 -14.12 3.39
CA TRP A 25 -10.08 -13.39 2.77
C TRP A 25 -8.96 -14.30 2.24
N GLU A 26 -8.25 -13.81 1.23
CA GLU A 26 -6.96 -14.36 0.82
C GLU A 26 -6.00 -14.48 2.03
N PRO A 27 -5.23 -15.58 2.18
CA PRO A 27 -4.45 -15.83 3.39
C PRO A 27 -3.46 -14.71 3.76
N ASN A 28 -2.84 -14.05 2.77
CA ASN A 28 -1.90 -12.93 2.98
C ASN A 28 -2.57 -11.59 3.31
N GLN A 29 -3.91 -11.55 3.35
CA GLN A 29 -4.76 -10.39 3.61
C GLN A 29 -5.81 -10.68 4.71
N ALA A 30 -5.73 -11.87 5.32
CA ALA A 30 -6.72 -12.32 6.29
C ALA A 30 -6.68 -11.54 7.60
N ARG A 31 -5.50 -11.13 8.07
CA ARG A 31 -5.34 -10.31 9.28
C ARG A 31 -5.11 -8.85 8.93
N LEU A 32 -5.86 -7.97 9.59
CA LEU A 32 -5.66 -6.52 9.52
C LEU A 32 -4.60 -6.09 10.54
N PRO A 33 -3.67 -5.20 10.15
CA PRO A 33 -2.83 -4.53 11.10
C PRO A 33 -3.60 -3.46 11.88
N TYR A 34 -3.11 -3.16 13.08
CA TYR A 34 -3.54 -2.02 13.89
C TYR A 34 -2.35 -1.55 14.74
N ALA A 35 -2.37 -0.31 15.18
CA ALA A 35 -1.31 0.36 15.90
C ALA A 35 -1.81 0.88 17.25
N GLU A 36 -1.08 0.57 18.31
CA GLU A 36 -1.31 1.03 19.68
C GLU A 36 -0.27 2.08 20.01
N PHE A 37 -0.71 3.28 20.39
CA PHE A 37 0.18 4.40 20.73
C PHE A 37 0.32 4.54 22.25
N ASP A 38 1.55 4.64 22.72
CA ASP A 38 1.92 4.93 24.11
C ASP A 38 3.03 5.99 24.13
N GLY A 39 2.63 7.26 24.20
CA GLY A 39 3.54 8.40 24.11
C GLY A 39 4.35 8.41 22.80
N HIS A 40 5.68 8.32 22.92
CA HIS A 40 6.61 8.27 21.79
C HIS A 40 6.77 6.86 21.19
N ARG A 41 6.09 5.85 21.73
CA ARG A 41 6.16 4.47 21.25
C ARG A 41 4.88 4.08 20.52
N VAL A 42 5.05 3.27 19.48
CA VAL A 42 3.94 2.71 18.72
C VAL A 42 4.17 1.21 18.54
N THR A 43 3.23 0.40 19.00
CA THR A 43 3.23 -1.05 18.74
C THR A 43 2.29 -1.33 17.57
N VAL A 44 2.85 -1.70 16.43
CA VAL A 44 2.09 -2.16 15.27
C VAL A 44 1.91 -3.66 15.37
N ARG A 45 0.65 -4.08 15.46
CA ARG A 45 0.21 -5.47 15.53
C ARG A 45 -0.02 -6.01 14.14
N ASN A 46 0.21 -7.31 13.98
CA ASN A 46 0.06 -8.01 12.70
C ASN A 46 0.89 -7.40 11.55
N VAL A 47 2.15 -7.03 11.80
CA VAL A 47 3.07 -6.67 10.71
C VAL A 47 3.33 -7.91 9.87
N ARG A 48 2.97 -7.85 8.60
CA ARG A 48 3.07 -8.99 7.69
C ARG A 48 4.52 -9.28 7.32
N ARG A 49 4.87 -10.56 7.33
CA ARG A 49 6.17 -11.08 6.90
C ARG A 49 5.96 -12.37 6.12
N CYS A 50 5.69 -12.25 4.82
CA CYS A 50 5.60 -13.39 3.92
C CYS A 50 6.97 -13.89 3.46
N GLY A 51 7.15 -15.20 3.46
CA GLY A 51 8.17 -15.90 2.67
C GLY A 51 7.54 -16.51 1.44
N TYR A 52 8.19 -16.39 0.28
CA TYR A 52 7.59 -16.74 -1.02
C TYR A 52 8.35 -17.89 -1.70
N LEU A 53 7.60 -18.79 -2.33
CA LEU A 53 8.10 -19.81 -3.26
C LEU A 53 7.78 -19.40 -4.71
N SER A 54 6.60 -18.81 -4.92
CA SER A 54 6.17 -18.15 -6.16
C SER A 54 5.38 -16.88 -5.83
N ASP A 55 4.73 -16.25 -6.82
CA ASP A 55 3.84 -15.12 -6.61
C ASP A 55 2.49 -15.50 -5.95
N ASN A 56 2.12 -16.79 -6.00
CA ASN A 56 0.89 -17.35 -5.44
C ASN A 56 1.11 -18.42 -4.36
N GLU A 57 2.35 -18.89 -4.16
CA GLU A 57 2.72 -19.87 -3.14
C GLU A 57 3.66 -19.22 -2.12
N TYR A 58 3.19 -19.13 -0.87
CA TYR A 58 3.87 -18.38 0.18
C TYR A 58 3.47 -18.87 1.58
N VAL A 59 4.35 -18.59 2.55
CA VAL A 59 4.13 -18.77 3.98
C VAL A 59 3.90 -17.39 4.60
N VAL A 60 2.68 -17.14 5.08
CA VAL A 60 2.32 -15.87 5.73
C VAL A 60 2.67 -15.97 7.22
N GLN A 61 3.45 -15.01 7.70
CA GLN A 61 3.65 -14.78 9.13
C GLN A 61 3.21 -13.36 9.49
N TYR A 62 2.81 -13.20 10.75
CA TYR A 62 2.46 -11.91 11.33
C TYR A 62 3.27 -11.75 12.61
N VAL A 63 3.92 -10.60 12.76
CA VAL A 63 4.72 -10.27 13.93
C VAL A 63 4.28 -8.93 14.49
N ASP A 64 4.34 -8.78 15.80
CA ASP A 64 4.13 -7.47 16.43
C ASP A 64 5.47 -6.76 16.52
N ARG A 65 5.49 -5.46 16.21
CA ARG A 65 6.70 -4.65 16.24
C ARG A 65 6.42 -3.34 16.98
N THR A 66 7.28 -3.01 17.92
CA THR A 66 7.26 -1.72 18.62
C THR A 66 8.34 -0.83 18.03
N TYR A 67 7.97 0.40 17.70
CA TYR A 67 8.86 1.42 17.17
C TYR A 67 8.88 2.63 18.09
N ASP A 68 10.03 3.31 18.09
CA ASP A 68 10.23 4.60 18.72
C ASP A 68 10.04 5.70 17.67
N LEU A 69 9.05 6.58 17.88
CA LEU A 69 8.72 7.67 16.96
C LEU A 69 9.83 8.72 16.89
N ASP A 70 10.67 8.85 17.92
CA ASP A 70 11.79 9.79 17.92
C ASP A 70 12.96 9.30 17.06
N LYS A 71 13.01 7.99 16.79
CA LYS A 71 13.96 7.40 15.85
C LYS A 71 13.48 7.43 14.40
N LEU A 72 12.24 7.83 14.14
CA LEU A 72 11.72 7.81 12.79
C LEU A 72 12.36 8.93 11.95
N ALA A 73 13.07 8.55 10.90
CA ALA A 73 14.03 9.42 10.25
C ALA A 73 13.69 9.73 8.79
N THR A 74 13.20 8.72 8.06
CA THR A 74 12.99 8.82 6.61
C THR A 74 11.66 8.21 6.20
N VAL A 75 11.08 8.73 5.12
CA VAL A 75 10.07 8.01 4.35
C VAL A 75 10.52 7.95 2.90
N ASP A 76 10.39 6.78 2.28
CA ASP A 76 10.67 6.56 0.87
C ASP A 76 9.35 6.32 0.12
N PHE A 77 9.24 6.89 -1.08
CA PHE A 77 8.08 6.68 -1.96
C PHE A 77 8.37 5.56 -2.96
N ILE A 78 7.59 4.49 -2.91
CA ILE A 78 7.78 3.32 -3.78
C ILE A 78 6.71 3.33 -4.87
N VAL A 79 7.14 3.15 -6.12
CA VAL A 79 6.28 3.06 -7.30
C VAL A 79 6.59 1.78 -8.07
N ILE A 80 5.55 1.00 -8.35
CA ILE A 80 5.62 -0.26 -9.12
C ILE A 80 4.68 -0.14 -10.31
N PRO A 81 5.17 0.28 -11.49
CA PRO A 81 4.36 0.35 -12.70
C PRO A 81 3.84 -1.02 -13.12
N PHE A 82 2.59 -1.10 -13.56
CA PHE A 82 2.05 -2.35 -14.10
C PHE A 82 2.59 -2.63 -15.50
N LYS A 83 3.02 -3.88 -15.74
CA LYS A 83 3.66 -4.30 -17.01
C LYS A 83 2.85 -3.94 -18.25
N GLN A 84 1.54 -4.23 -18.21
CA GLN A 84 0.63 -4.05 -19.33
C GLN A 84 0.12 -2.61 -19.46
N TRP A 85 0.06 -1.86 -18.35
CA TRP A 85 -0.54 -0.53 -18.27
C TRP A 85 0.37 0.39 -17.48
N ARG A 86 1.47 0.85 -18.08
CA ARG A 86 2.51 1.63 -17.36
C ARG A 86 2.01 2.96 -16.79
N ALA A 87 0.89 3.48 -17.29
CA ALA A 87 0.22 4.65 -16.71
C ALA A 87 -0.42 4.35 -15.35
N LEU A 88 -0.64 3.08 -15.03
CA LEU A 88 -1.07 2.60 -13.73
C LEU A 88 0.13 2.03 -12.97
N ALA A 89 0.14 2.25 -11.66
CA ALA A 89 1.16 1.74 -10.78
C ALA A 89 0.56 1.43 -9.42
N HIS A 90 1.23 0.55 -8.70
CA HIS A 90 1.04 0.38 -7.28
C HIS A 90 2.00 1.28 -6.53
N THR A 91 1.50 2.00 -5.52
CA THR A 91 2.30 2.93 -4.71
C THR A 91 2.34 2.50 -3.25
N MET A 92 3.49 2.67 -2.60
CA MET A 92 3.71 2.32 -1.19
C MET A 92 4.61 3.37 -0.52
N LEU A 93 4.60 3.37 0.81
CA LEU A 93 5.53 4.17 1.62
C LEU A 93 6.41 3.24 2.44
N SER A 94 7.72 3.49 2.48
CA SER A 94 8.64 2.79 3.38
C SER A 94 9.20 3.75 4.41
N PHE A 95 8.86 3.54 5.67
CA PHE A 95 9.32 4.33 6.80
C PHE A 95 10.59 3.73 7.37
N GLY A 96 11.63 4.55 7.50
CA GLY A 96 12.95 4.16 8.01
C GLY A 96 13.29 4.84 9.33
N PHE A 97 13.90 4.08 10.22
CA PHE A 97 14.31 4.51 11.56
C PHE A 97 15.84 4.60 11.65
N ASP A 98 16.34 5.45 12.56
CA ASP A 98 17.77 5.67 12.78
C ASP A 98 18.52 4.41 13.26
N ASP A 99 17.82 3.42 13.79
CA ASP A 99 18.39 2.11 14.17
C ASP A 99 18.37 1.07 13.03
N GLY A 100 18.06 1.50 11.80
CA GLY A 100 18.11 0.67 10.60
C GLY A 100 16.86 -0.20 10.40
N GLN A 101 15.83 -0.04 11.24
CA GLN A 101 14.54 -0.66 11.00
C GLN A 101 13.80 0.01 9.84
N TYR A 102 13.02 -0.79 9.10
CA TYR A 102 12.12 -0.30 8.06
C TYR A 102 10.77 -1.00 8.15
N VAL A 103 9.71 -0.24 7.89
CA VAL A 103 8.34 -0.75 7.79
C VAL A 103 7.66 -0.16 6.57
N VAL A 104 7.09 -1.03 5.75
CA VAL A 104 6.40 -0.63 4.53
C VAL A 104 4.90 -0.64 4.77
N VAL A 105 4.24 0.40 4.29
CA VAL A 105 2.79 0.48 4.25
C VAL A 105 2.33 0.48 2.80
N SER A 106 1.48 -0.48 2.49
CA SER A 106 0.89 -0.66 1.18
C SER A 106 -0.63 -0.65 1.30
N VAL A 107 -1.27 0.23 0.54
CA VAL A 107 -2.74 0.24 0.44
C VAL A 107 -3.13 -0.76 -0.63
N GLU A 108 -3.86 -1.79 -0.25
CA GLU A 108 -4.19 -2.92 -1.10
C GLU A 108 -5.71 -3.05 -1.26
N VAL A 109 -6.09 -3.59 -2.42
CA VAL A 109 -7.37 -4.26 -2.56
C VAL A 109 -7.37 -5.49 -1.66
N ARG A 110 -8.36 -5.60 -0.77
CA ARG A 110 -8.56 -6.77 0.07
C ARG A 110 -9.51 -7.72 -0.64
N ARG A 111 -9.03 -8.92 -0.95
CA ARG A 111 -9.72 -9.89 -1.81
C ARG A 111 -10.21 -11.09 -1.02
N GLU A 112 -11.43 -11.54 -1.32
CA GLU A 112 -11.91 -12.86 -0.91
C GLU A 112 -11.21 -13.97 -1.70
N ARG A 113 -11.17 -15.18 -1.13
CA ARG A 113 -10.55 -16.34 -1.76
C ARG A 113 -11.25 -16.64 -3.09
N GLY A 114 -10.45 -16.78 -4.15
CA GLY A 114 -10.95 -17.02 -5.50
C GLY A 114 -11.29 -15.75 -6.28
N GLU A 115 -11.11 -14.56 -5.70
CA GLU A 115 -11.24 -13.31 -6.44
C GLU A 115 -9.96 -12.93 -7.18
N GLU A 116 -10.07 -12.79 -8.49
CA GLU A 116 -9.05 -12.15 -9.31
C GLU A 116 -9.22 -10.62 -9.27
N TYR A 117 -8.09 -9.91 -9.30
CA TYR A 117 -8.11 -8.46 -9.36
C TYR A 117 -8.51 -7.98 -10.77
N SER A 118 -9.49 -7.08 -10.83
CA SER A 118 -9.85 -6.35 -12.04
C SER A 118 -9.99 -4.86 -11.72
N PHE A 119 -9.35 -4.02 -12.55
CA PHE A 119 -9.42 -2.56 -12.43
C PHE A 119 -10.86 -2.04 -12.53
N LEU A 120 -11.66 -2.65 -13.43
CA LEU A 120 -13.07 -2.29 -13.64
C LEU A 120 -13.94 -2.69 -12.43
N ASP A 121 -13.62 -3.80 -11.78
CA ASP A 121 -14.32 -4.27 -10.59
C ASP A 121 -14.04 -3.39 -9.37
N GLY A 122 -12.85 -2.77 -9.31
CA GLY A 122 -12.50 -1.75 -8.33
C GLY A 122 -13.35 -0.48 -8.39
N VAL A 123 -14.10 -0.25 -9.48
CA VAL A 123 -15.06 0.86 -9.59
C VAL A 123 -16.43 0.50 -9.01
N ARG A 124 -16.78 -0.81 -8.96
CA ARG A 124 -18.13 -1.31 -8.65
C ARG A 124 -18.32 -1.77 -7.20
N ARG A 125 -17.49 -1.29 -6.26
CA ARG A 125 -17.53 -1.71 -4.83
C ARG A 125 -17.43 -3.24 -4.64
N LYS A 126 -16.70 -3.91 -5.55
CA LYS A 126 -16.51 -5.37 -5.47
C LYS A 126 -15.52 -5.76 -4.36
N TYR A 127 -14.61 -4.86 -4.00
CA TYR A 127 -13.55 -5.14 -3.04
C TYR A 127 -13.54 -4.15 -1.89
N GLU A 128 -13.13 -4.61 -0.71
CA GLU A 128 -12.73 -3.77 0.40
C GLU A 128 -11.30 -3.25 0.23
N ILE A 129 -10.97 -2.17 0.94
CA ILE A 129 -9.61 -1.64 1.02
C ILE A 129 -8.97 -2.09 2.33
N MET A 130 -7.68 -2.42 2.29
CA MET A 130 -6.88 -2.60 3.50
C MET A 130 -5.54 -1.91 3.38
N TYR A 131 -4.91 -1.67 4.53
CA TYR A 131 -3.50 -1.34 4.58
C TYR A 131 -2.76 -2.60 5.01
N VAL A 132 -1.81 -3.04 4.21
CA VAL A 132 -0.79 -3.98 4.65
C VAL A 132 0.34 -3.16 5.25
N VAL A 133 0.56 -3.33 6.55
CA VAL A 133 1.80 -2.92 7.20
C VAL A 133 2.70 -4.14 7.27
N GLY A 134 3.89 -4.07 6.69
CA GLY A 134 4.72 -5.25 6.49
C GLY A 134 6.21 -4.99 6.46
N ASP A 135 6.93 -6.10 6.52
CA ASP A 135 8.38 -6.14 6.33
C ASP A 135 8.74 -5.69 4.91
N GLU A 136 9.76 -4.84 4.77
CA GLU A 136 10.15 -4.35 3.45
C GLU A 136 10.62 -5.48 2.53
N ARG A 137 11.27 -6.52 3.07
CA ARG A 137 11.68 -7.68 2.29
C ARG A 137 10.48 -8.45 1.75
N ASP A 138 9.43 -8.64 2.56
CA ASP A 138 8.16 -9.24 2.10
C ASP A 138 7.63 -8.44 0.91
N LEU A 139 7.36 -7.16 1.14
CA LEU A 139 6.61 -6.37 0.18
C LEU A 139 7.40 -6.16 -1.11
N ILE A 140 8.71 -5.89 -1.04
CA ILE A 140 9.52 -5.66 -2.24
C ILE A 140 9.81 -6.96 -3.00
N ASN A 141 10.15 -8.06 -2.31
CA ASN A 141 10.50 -9.31 -3.00
C ASN A 141 9.32 -9.84 -3.82
N LEU A 142 8.08 -9.78 -3.28
CA LEU A 142 6.89 -10.17 -4.03
C LEU A 142 6.84 -9.50 -5.41
N ARG A 143 7.08 -8.19 -5.46
CA ARG A 143 7.07 -7.44 -6.72
C ARG A 143 8.29 -7.73 -7.58
N ALA A 144 9.50 -7.53 -7.05
CA ALA A 144 10.72 -7.57 -7.84
C ALA A 144 11.12 -8.98 -8.32
N ASN A 145 10.90 -10.00 -7.47
CA ASN A 145 11.51 -11.32 -7.63
C ASN A 145 10.49 -12.39 -8.02
N TYR A 146 9.25 -12.31 -7.52
CA TYR A 146 8.23 -13.33 -7.79
C TYR A 146 7.26 -12.90 -8.90
N ARG A 147 6.82 -11.64 -8.90
CA ARG A 147 6.01 -11.07 -10.00
C ARG A 147 6.85 -10.53 -11.15
N ASN A 148 8.16 -10.33 -10.93
CA ASN A 148 9.08 -9.74 -11.90
C ASN A 148 8.68 -8.33 -12.36
N ASP A 149 8.12 -7.53 -11.45
CA ASP A 149 7.75 -6.15 -11.69
C ASP A 149 8.96 -5.21 -11.55
N GLU A 150 8.90 -4.06 -12.21
CA GLU A 150 9.84 -2.99 -11.95
C GLU A 150 9.49 -2.30 -10.63
N VAL A 151 10.50 -2.00 -9.81
CA VAL A 151 10.34 -1.39 -8.50
C VAL A 151 11.24 -0.17 -8.45
N TYR A 152 10.61 0.98 -8.23
CA TYR A 152 11.27 2.25 -8.06
C TYR A 152 11.06 2.71 -6.63
N LEU A 153 12.14 3.12 -5.96
CA LEU A 153 12.15 3.58 -4.60
C LEU A 153 12.83 4.96 -4.58
N TYR A 154 12.01 6.00 -4.40
CA TYR A 154 12.42 7.39 -4.42
C TYR A 154 12.67 7.90 -3.00
N ARG A 155 13.84 8.50 -2.78
CA ARG A 155 14.14 9.28 -1.57
C ARG A 155 13.18 10.48 -1.50
N THR A 156 12.54 10.69 -0.36
CA THR A 156 11.74 11.92 -0.14
C THR A 156 12.59 13.02 0.50
N ARG A 157 12.11 14.26 0.40
CA ARG A 157 12.71 15.44 1.04
C ARG A 157 11.97 15.85 2.32
N ALA A 158 11.17 14.93 2.88
CA ALA A 158 10.37 15.21 4.08
C ALA A 158 11.29 15.45 5.29
N THR A 159 10.96 16.46 6.10
CA THR A 159 11.63 16.67 7.39
C THR A 159 11.28 15.54 8.36
N ARG A 160 12.12 15.28 9.37
CA ARG A 160 11.83 14.25 10.40
C ARG A 160 10.45 14.43 11.04
N GLU A 161 10.07 15.68 11.30
CA GLU A 161 8.74 16.03 11.81
C GLU A 161 7.63 15.60 10.84
N ALA A 162 7.75 15.95 9.54
CA ALA A 162 6.78 15.55 8.53
C ALA A 162 6.72 14.02 8.34
N VAL A 163 7.85 13.32 8.47
CA VAL A 163 7.91 11.84 8.42
C VAL A 163 7.12 11.25 9.61
N ARG A 164 7.32 11.77 10.82
CA ARG A 164 6.60 11.35 12.03
C ARG A 164 5.10 11.59 11.91
N ASP A 165 4.71 12.79 11.51
CA ASP A 165 3.30 13.13 11.40
C ASP A 165 2.62 12.30 10.29
N LEU A 166 3.31 12.06 9.18
CA LEU A 166 2.83 11.16 8.12
C LEU A 166 2.63 9.74 8.63
N PHE A 167 3.60 9.20 9.38
CA PHE A 167 3.49 7.85 9.95
C PHE A 167 2.29 7.72 10.89
N VAL A 168 2.11 8.69 11.80
CA VAL A 168 0.98 8.71 12.75
C VAL A 168 -0.35 8.75 12.00
N LYS A 169 -0.49 9.59 10.97
CA LYS A 169 -1.71 9.66 10.15
C LYS A 169 -1.98 8.38 9.38
N VAL A 170 -0.94 7.77 8.82
CA VAL A 170 -1.05 6.48 8.14
C VAL A 170 -1.52 5.40 9.12
N MET A 171 -0.95 5.33 10.32
CA MET A 171 -1.37 4.36 11.34
C MET A 171 -2.78 4.64 11.89
N ALA A 172 -3.19 5.90 12.01
CA ALA A 172 -4.57 6.24 12.35
C ALA A 172 -5.56 5.72 11.29
N ARG A 173 -5.18 5.80 10.01
CA ARG A 173 -5.97 5.23 8.91
C ARG A 173 -5.98 3.70 8.90
N VAL A 174 -4.86 3.06 9.25
CA VAL A 174 -4.79 1.61 9.49
C VAL A 174 -5.81 1.21 10.57
N ASN A 175 -5.80 1.90 11.72
CA ASN A 175 -6.73 1.65 12.81
C ASN A 175 -8.20 1.85 12.40
N LYS A 176 -8.49 2.92 11.66
CA LYS A 176 -9.83 3.18 11.15
C LYS A 176 -10.34 1.99 10.32
N LEU A 177 -9.54 1.49 9.38
CA LEU A 177 -9.97 0.36 8.53
C LEU A 177 -10.07 -0.97 9.30
N ALA A 178 -9.28 -1.14 10.37
CA ALA A 178 -9.39 -2.28 11.27
C ALA A 178 -10.73 -2.30 12.03
N ALA A 179 -11.24 -1.13 12.42
CA ALA A 179 -12.53 -1.00 13.11
C ALA A 179 -13.73 -0.91 12.14
N GLU A 180 -13.59 -0.09 11.09
CA GLU A 180 -14.64 0.28 10.15
C GLU A 180 -14.18 -0.01 8.72
N PRO A 181 -14.59 -1.15 8.13
CA PRO A 181 -14.20 -1.50 6.77
C PRO A 181 -14.78 -0.51 5.77
N GLU A 182 -14.05 -0.28 4.68
CA GLU A 182 -14.49 0.56 3.58
C GLU A 182 -14.30 -0.15 2.24
N PHE A 183 -15.12 0.19 1.25
CA PHE A 183 -14.89 -0.26 -0.10
C PHE A 183 -13.67 0.42 -0.72
N TYR A 184 -12.90 -0.36 -1.47
CA TYR A 184 -11.94 0.17 -2.41
C TYR A 184 -12.66 0.91 -3.53
N ASN A 185 -12.07 2.00 -3.98
CA ASN A 185 -12.53 2.70 -5.17
C ASN A 185 -11.35 3.17 -6.00
N THR A 186 -11.31 2.74 -7.24
CA THR A 186 -10.23 3.05 -8.20
C THR A 186 -9.97 4.56 -8.37
N PHE A 187 -10.95 5.44 -8.15
CA PHE A 187 -10.79 6.89 -8.32
C PHE A 187 -10.70 7.68 -7.01
N THR A 188 -11.33 7.20 -5.94
CA THR A 188 -11.48 7.98 -4.70
C THR A 188 -10.83 7.33 -3.48
N ASN A 189 -10.59 6.01 -3.48
CA ASN A 189 -10.05 5.27 -2.34
C ASN A 189 -9.14 4.13 -2.81
N ASN A 190 -7.94 4.50 -3.27
CA ASN A 190 -6.90 3.61 -3.76
C ASN A 190 -5.54 3.95 -3.10
N CYS A 191 -4.47 3.28 -3.53
CA CYS A 191 -3.13 3.51 -2.98
C CYS A 191 -2.62 4.95 -3.10
N THR A 192 -2.70 5.54 -4.30
CA THR A 192 -2.23 6.90 -4.54
C THR A 192 -3.13 7.94 -3.89
N THR A 193 -4.47 7.80 -3.97
CA THR A 193 -5.38 8.80 -3.38
C THR A 193 -5.27 8.85 -1.86
N ASN A 194 -5.00 7.71 -1.22
CA ASN A 194 -4.75 7.65 0.21
C ASN A 194 -3.43 8.34 0.58
N ILE A 195 -2.34 8.10 -0.15
CA ILE A 195 -1.05 8.81 0.07
C ILE A 195 -1.24 10.33 -0.11
N VAL A 196 -1.91 10.75 -1.19
CA VAL A 196 -2.23 12.16 -1.46
C VAL A 196 -3.02 12.78 -0.31
N ARG A 197 -4.03 12.07 0.21
CA ARG A 197 -4.83 12.52 1.35
C ARG A 197 -3.96 12.76 2.58
N HIS A 198 -3.09 11.80 2.93
CA HIS A 198 -2.18 11.94 4.06
C HIS A 198 -1.24 13.13 3.93
N ILE A 199 -0.66 13.35 2.74
CA ILE A 199 0.21 14.49 2.47
C ILE A 199 -0.57 15.82 2.58
N ASN A 200 -1.78 15.88 2.02
CA ASN A 200 -2.59 17.10 2.04
C ASN A 200 -3.17 17.42 3.43
N GLU A 201 -3.31 16.44 4.31
CA GLU A 201 -3.62 16.70 5.72
C GLU A 201 -2.45 17.29 6.50
N LEU A 202 -1.21 17.07 6.06
CA LEU A 202 0.00 17.67 6.64
C LEU A 202 0.24 19.08 6.09
N ALA A 203 0.12 19.21 4.76
CA ALA A 203 0.30 20.47 4.05
C ALA A 203 -0.89 20.65 3.09
N PRO A 204 -1.91 21.44 3.47
CA PRO A 204 -3.10 21.65 2.65
C PRO A 204 -2.76 22.05 1.21
N ASN A 205 -3.42 21.39 0.25
CA ASN A 205 -3.24 21.61 -1.20
C ASN A 205 -1.82 21.34 -1.74
N ARG A 206 -0.97 20.63 -0.99
CA ARG A 206 0.39 20.33 -1.43
C ARG A 206 0.45 19.47 -2.68
N VAL A 207 -0.49 18.55 -2.84
CA VAL A 207 -0.66 17.71 -4.02
C VAL A 207 -2.05 17.96 -4.61
N PRO A 208 -2.15 18.62 -5.78
CA PRO A 208 -3.43 18.86 -6.41
C PRO A 208 -4.04 17.54 -6.89
N TYR A 209 -5.35 17.38 -6.70
CA TYR A 209 -6.08 16.26 -7.29
C TYR A 209 -6.10 16.43 -8.82
N GLY A 210 -5.66 15.42 -9.57
CA GLY A 210 -5.55 15.53 -11.02
C GLY A 210 -5.20 14.20 -11.69
N ILE A 211 -4.91 14.24 -12.99
CA ILE A 211 -4.68 13.05 -13.82
C ILE A 211 -3.56 12.14 -13.28
N HIS A 212 -2.54 12.70 -12.65
CA HIS A 212 -1.42 11.96 -12.05
C HIS A 212 -1.81 11.15 -10.80
N VAL A 213 -2.91 11.53 -10.13
CA VAL A 213 -3.49 10.75 -9.02
C VAL A 213 -4.32 9.59 -9.57
N LEU A 214 -4.96 9.79 -10.72
CA LEU A 214 -5.74 8.78 -11.43
C LEU A 214 -4.88 7.79 -12.24
N LEU A 215 -3.68 8.23 -12.65
CA LEU A 215 -2.66 7.45 -13.35
C LEU A 215 -1.40 7.37 -12.48
N PRO A 216 -1.37 6.47 -11.47
CA PRO A 216 -0.25 6.37 -10.54
C PRO A 216 1.11 6.14 -11.19
N GLY A 217 1.18 5.66 -12.43
CA GLY A 217 2.43 5.53 -13.18
C GLY A 217 3.11 6.86 -13.51
N LEU A 218 2.40 7.99 -13.33
CA LEU A 218 2.92 9.35 -13.47
C LEU A 218 3.15 10.05 -12.11
N SER A 219 2.92 9.34 -11.00
CA SER A 219 2.98 9.92 -9.66
C SER A 219 4.41 10.28 -9.24
N ASP A 220 5.42 9.58 -9.74
CA ASP A 220 6.83 9.88 -9.51
C ASP A 220 7.21 11.24 -10.11
N ARG A 221 6.79 11.51 -11.35
CA ARG A 221 7.02 12.79 -12.02
C ARG A 221 6.32 13.93 -11.29
N LEU A 222 5.05 13.75 -10.91
CA LEU A 222 4.35 14.77 -10.12
C LEU A 222 5.05 15.04 -8.78
N ALA A 223 5.47 13.99 -8.07
CA ALA A 223 6.20 14.13 -6.81
C ALA A 223 7.52 14.89 -7.00
N TYR A 224 8.22 14.65 -8.13
CA TYR A 224 9.44 15.37 -8.49
C TYR A 224 9.16 16.85 -8.77
N ASP A 225 8.18 17.15 -9.63
CA ASP A 225 7.84 18.52 -10.02
C ASP A 225 7.34 19.34 -8.82
N LEU A 226 6.72 18.68 -7.83
CA LEU A 226 6.34 19.27 -6.56
C LEU A 226 7.49 19.40 -5.56
N GLY A 227 8.65 18.78 -5.77
CA GLY A 227 9.77 18.78 -4.82
C GLY A 227 9.54 17.90 -3.58
N LEU A 228 8.70 16.86 -3.69
CA LEU A 228 8.43 15.90 -2.62
C LEU A 228 9.45 14.76 -2.57
N ILE A 229 10.02 14.42 -3.72
CA ILE A 229 11.16 13.50 -3.85
C ILE A 229 12.42 14.25 -4.21
N ASP A 230 13.56 13.57 -4.19
CA ASP A 230 14.85 14.17 -4.49
C ASP A 230 14.90 14.81 -5.90
N THR A 231 15.32 16.08 -5.92
CA THR A 231 15.42 16.93 -7.12
C THR A 231 16.85 17.42 -7.37
N ASP A 232 17.85 16.84 -6.69
CA ASP A 232 19.25 17.24 -6.85
C ASP A 232 19.80 16.89 -8.24
N LEU A 233 19.14 15.99 -8.98
CA LEU A 233 19.48 15.57 -10.34
C LEU A 233 18.25 15.69 -11.25
N PRO A 234 18.44 15.79 -12.59
CA PRO A 234 17.33 15.75 -13.54
C PRO A 234 16.45 14.51 -13.34
N PHE A 235 15.13 14.66 -13.54
CA PHE A 235 14.14 13.61 -13.26
C PHE A 235 14.51 12.22 -13.81
N GLU A 236 14.97 12.14 -15.06
CA GLU A 236 15.33 10.84 -15.66
C GLU A 236 16.48 10.14 -14.93
N GLU A 237 17.44 10.91 -14.41
CA GLU A 237 18.54 10.38 -13.60
C GLU A 237 18.06 9.98 -12.19
N THR A 238 17.20 10.80 -11.57
CA THR A 238 16.53 10.45 -10.30
C THR A 238 15.76 9.13 -10.44
N LYS A 239 14.97 8.98 -11.52
CA LYS A 239 14.21 7.77 -11.84
C LYS A 239 15.10 6.57 -12.08
N ARG A 240 16.21 6.75 -12.81
CA ARG A 240 17.20 5.69 -13.04
C ARG A 240 17.80 5.20 -11.72
N ARG A 241 18.19 6.10 -10.82
CA ARG A 241 18.76 5.77 -9.50
C ARG A 241 17.74 5.15 -8.55
N ALA A 242 16.47 5.56 -8.65
CA ALA A 242 15.40 4.98 -7.86
C ALA A 242 15.09 3.52 -8.24
N LYS A 243 15.51 3.02 -9.40
CA LYS A 243 15.18 1.66 -9.85
C LYS A 243 15.97 0.61 -9.06
N ILE A 244 15.33 0.01 -8.05
CA ILE A 244 15.94 -0.97 -7.14
C ILE A 244 15.72 -2.43 -7.56
N THR A 245 15.00 -2.73 -8.65
CA THR A 245 14.65 -4.11 -9.05
C THR A 245 15.84 -5.06 -9.05
N HIS A 246 16.98 -4.62 -9.59
CA HIS A 246 18.20 -5.44 -9.63
C HIS A 246 18.80 -5.68 -8.23
N LEU A 247 18.83 -4.64 -7.37
CA LEU A 247 19.32 -4.76 -6.01
C LEU A 247 18.44 -5.68 -5.16
N ALA A 248 17.11 -5.59 -5.32
CA ALA A 248 16.16 -6.46 -4.65
C ALA A 248 16.34 -7.94 -5.05
N ARG A 249 16.77 -8.23 -6.28
CA ARG A 249 17.13 -9.58 -6.73
C ARG A 249 18.42 -10.07 -6.09
N ILE A 250 19.49 -9.29 -6.18
CA ILE A 250 20.80 -9.68 -5.61
C ILE A 250 20.69 -9.93 -4.10
N TYR A 251 19.98 -9.06 -3.40
CA TYR A 251 19.95 -9.07 -1.94
C TYR A 251 18.72 -9.74 -1.34
N GLN A 252 17.92 -10.45 -2.14
CA GLN A 252 16.64 -11.08 -1.75
C GLN A 252 16.65 -11.74 -0.36
N HIS A 253 17.75 -12.42 -0.01
CA HIS A 253 17.91 -13.15 1.26
C HIS A 253 18.85 -12.46 2.27
N ALA A 254 19.48 -11.34 1.91
CA ALA A 254 20.45 -10.65 2.76
C ALA A 254 19.79 -10.15 4.06
N PRO A 255 20.37 -10.38 5.26
CA PRO A 255 19.78 -9.93 6.53
C PRO A 255 19.53 -8.41 6.58
N ASP A 256 20.42 -7.64 5.96
CA ASP A 256 20.40 -6.18 5.81
C ASP A 256 19.73 -5.71 4.51
N PHE A 257 18.76 -6.46 3.98
CA PHE A 257 18.03 -6.20 2.72
C PHE A 257 17.70 -4.72 2.51
N SER A 258 17.04 -4.10 3.49
CA SER A 258 16.58 -2.72 3.44
C SER A 258 17.71 -1.71 3.25
N ALA A 259 18.85 -1.90 3.92
CA ALA A 259 20.01 -1.04 3.71
C ALA A 259 20.64 -1.28 2.33
N LYS A 260 20.67 -2.53 1.85
CA LYS A 260 21.33 -2.89 0.60
C LYS A 260 20.60 -2.43 -0.65
N ILE A 261 19.26 -2.36 -0.64
CA ILE A 261 18.47 -1.84 -1.77
C ILE A 261 18.56 -0.31 -1.93
N ARG A 262 19.23 0.38 -0.99
CA ARG A 262 19.39 1.84 -0.97
C ARG A 262 20.82 2.30 -1.29
N ARG A 263 21.68 1.37 -1.74
CA ARG A 263 23.07 1.63 -2.12
C ARG A 263 23.20 2.11 -3.56
#